data_AF-A0A1V4YPL7-F1
#
_entry.id   AF-A0A1V4YPL7-F1
#
_cell.length_a   1.000
_cell.length_b   1.000
_cell.length_c   1.000
_cell.angle_alpha   90.00
_cell.angle_beta   90.00
_cell.angle_gamma   90.00
#
_symmetry.space_group_name_H-M   'P 1'
#
loop_
_entity.id
_entity.type
_entity.pdbx_description
1 polymer ?
#
loop_
_entity_poly.entity_id
_entity_poly.type
_entity_poly.pdbx_seq_one_letter_code
_entity_poly.pdbx_strand_id
1 'polypeptide(L)'
;MYQLYEIRDWIYECERFLFLAEVHFIDEKVSPLCHNFCHVLTGNKLREMLDLLAEQQYAYLNVHSCVTPKELDLFKNIVDNISSERWHELCTEKIMEAQNILHKLACGLENDILRVYKEKGYPLLCPEAELYL
;
A
#
# COMPACT_ATOMS: atom_id res chain seq x y z
N MET A 1 0.81 -14.66 -8.68
CA MET A 1 -0.51 -14.69 -8.01
C MET A 1 -0.39 -14.59 -6.49
N TYR A 2 0.42 -15.43 -5.83
CA TYR A 2 0.72 -15.31 -4.39
C TYR A 2 1.23 -13.90 -4.01
N GLN A 3 2.11 -13.32 -4.83
CA GLN A 3 2.67 -11.98 -4.63
C GLN A 3 1.62 -10.86 -4.53
N LEU A 4 0.60 -10.85 -5.40
CA LEU A 4 -0.42 -9.79 -5.40
C LEU A 4 -1.26 -9.85 -4.12
N TYR A 5 -1.50 -11.05 -3.58
CA TYR A 5 -2.18 -11.21 -2.30
C TYR A 5 -1.30 -10.83 -1.11
N GLU A 6 -0.01 -11.17 -1.16
CA GLU A 6 0.95 -10.72 -0.13
C GLU A 6 1.02 -9.19 -0.07
N ILE A 7 1.02 -8.52 -1.23
CA ILE A 7 1.01 -7.05 -1.29
C ILE A 7 -0.33 -6.48 -0.81
N ARG A 8 -1.44 -7.14 -1.12
CA ARG A 8 -2.77 -6.72 -0.63
C ARG A 8 -2.81 -6.78 0.90
N ASP A 9 -2.34 -7.87 1.47
CA ASP A 9 -2.33 -8.07 2.92
C ASP A 9 -1.37 -7.06 3.59
N TRP A 10 -0.22 -6.76 2.95
CA TRP A 10 0.68 -5.70 3.38
C TRP A 10 0.03 -4.31 3.34
N ILE A 11 -0.70 -3.97 2.28
CA ILE A 11 -1.42 -2.69 2.16
C ILE A 11 -2.42 -2.54 3.30
N TYR A 12 -3.19 -3.59 3.59
CA TYR A 12 -4.18 -3.58 4.68
C TYR A 12 -3.55 -3.31 6.05
N GLU A 13 -2.39 -3.91 6.32
CA GLU A 13 -1.66 -3.64 7.56
C GLU A 13 -1.08 -2.23 7.59
N CYS A 14 -0.62 -1.73 6.44
CA CYS A 14 -0.12 -0.37 6.32
C CYS A 14 -1.23 0.68 6.56
N GLU A 15 -2.47 0.44 6.11
CA GLU A 15 -3.62 1.32 6.41
C GLU A 15 -3.83 1.44 7.92
N ARG A 16 -3.82 0.31 8.63
CA ARG A 16 -3.94 0.28 10.10
C ARG A 16 -2.78 1.02 10.77
N PHE A 17 -1.56 0.83 10.27
CA PHE A 17 -0.36 1.48 10.80
C PHE A 17 -0.42 3.01 10.66
N LEU A 18 -0.81 3.50 9.49
CA LEU A 18 -0.98 4.93 9.24
C LEU A 18 -2.12 5.53 10.07
N PHE A 19 -3.22 4.80 10.24
CA PHE A 19 -4.30 5.22 11.13
C PHE A 19 -3.82 5.38 12.58
N LEU A 20 -3.08 4.39 13.11
CA LEU A 20 -2.53 4.50 14.47
C LEU A 20 -1.53 5.65 14.58
N ALA A 21 -0.76 5.93 13.52
CA ALA A 21 0.18 7.05 13.48
C ALA A 21 -0.54 8.41 13.49
N GLU A 22 -1.69 8.50 12.82
CA GLU A 22 -2.57 9.68 12.89
C GLU A 22 -3.11 9.88 14.32
N VAL A 23 -3.57 8.80 14.97
CA VAL A 23 -4.07 8.83 16.35
C VAL A 23 -2.97 9.21 17.34
N HIS A 24 -1.70 8.83 17.10
CA HIS A 24 -0.56 9.23 17.93
C HIS A 24 -0.45 10.76 18.08
N PHE A 25 -0.76 11.53 17.04
CA PHE A 25 -0.74 13.00 17.10
C PHE A 25 -1.91 13.60 17.90
N ILE A 26 -2.95 12.81 18.19
CA ILE A 26 -4.08 13.19 19.04
C ILE A 26 -3.83 12.74 20.49
N ASP A 27 -3.31 11.53 20.67
CA ASP A 27 -2.95 10.94 21.95
C ASP A 27 -1.61 10.22 21.83
N GLU A 28 -0.55 10.85 22.34
CA GLU A 28 0.82 10.33 22.31
C GLU A 28 0.98 8.96 23.02
N LYS A 29 -0.02 8.52 23.80
CA LYS A 29 -0.03 7.18 24.41
C LYS A 29 -0.28 6.07 23.40
N VAL A 30 -0.83 6.39 22.23
CA VAL A 30 -1.01 5.44 21.14
C VAL A 30 0.29 5.37 20.35
N SER A 31 0.94 4.20 20.37
CA SER A 31 2.06 3.92 19.47
C SER A 31 1.65 2.84 18.48
N PRO A 32 1.80 3.06 17.16
CA PRO A 32 1.57 2.03 16.16
C PRO A 32 2.40 0.77 16.42
N LEU A 33 3.60 0.92 16.96
CA LEU A 33 4.54 -0.18 17.22
C LEU A 33 4.11 -1.12 18.35
N CYS A 34 3.15 -0.70 19.18
CA CYS A 34 2.53 -1.60 20.16
C CYS A 34 1.55 -2.59 19.51
N HIS A 35 1.23 -2.42 18.22
CA HIS A 35 0.41 -3.35 17.47
C HIS A 35 1.25 -4.48 16.87
N ASN A 36 0.71 -5.71 16.94
CA ASN A 36 1.34 -6.87 16.33
C ASN A 36 0.93 -6.96 14.85
N PHE A 37 1.75 -6.42 13.96
CA PHE A 37 1.59 -6.60 12.51
C PHE A 37 2.16 -7.94 12.06
N CYS A 38 1.51 -8.56 11.07
CA CYS A 38 1.94 -9.78 10.40
C CYS A 38 3.09 -9.52 9.43
N HIS A 39 3.24 -8.29 8.95
CA HIS A 39 4.24 -7.85 8.00
C HIS A 39 5.18 -6.80 8.59
N VAL A 40 6.39 -6.76 8.04
CA VAL A 40 7.33 -5.67 8.28
C VAL A 40 6.89 -4.44 7.49
N LEU A 41 6.47 -3.39 8.19
CA LEU A 41 6.00 -2.14 7.60
C LEU A 41 7.16 -1.16 7.46
N THR A 42 7.97 -1.34 6.43
CA THR A 42 9.10 -0.45 6.08
C THR A 42 9.07 -0.12 4.60
N GLY A 43 9.68 1.01 4.23
CA GLY A 43 9.85 1.41 2.84
C GLY A 43 10.71 0.42 2.05
N ASN A 44 11.67 -0.26 2.70
CA ASN A 44 12.44 -1.32 2.07
C ASN A 44 11.57 -2.53 1.71
N LYS A 45 10.67 -2.95 2.61
CA LYS A 45 9.77 -4.07 2.32
C LYS A 45 8.82 -3.75 1.17
N LEU A 46 8.30 -2.51 1.10
CA LEU A 46 7.53 -2.05 -0.06
C LEU A 46 8.32 -2.18 -1.36
N ARG A 47 9.56 -1.70 -1.37
CA ARG A 47 10.42 -1.77 -2.56
C ARG A 47 10.67 -3.21 -3.00
N GLU A 48 11.03 -4.09 -2.06
CA GLU A 48 11.22 -5.52 -2.31
C GLU A 48 9.99 -6.14 -2.99
N MET A 49 8.79 -5.87 -2.45
CA MET A 49 7.56 -6.41 -3.03
C MET A 49 7.27 -5.89 -4.44
N LEU A 50 7.53 -4.61 -4.70
CA LEU A 50 7.37 -4.03 -6.04
C LEU A 50 8.43 -4.57 -7.02
N ASP A 51 9.68 -4.71 -6.59
CA ASP A 51 10.74 -5.25 -7.44
C ASP A 51 10.44 -6.71 -7.83
N LEU A 52 9.96 -7.52 -6.87
CA LEU A 52 9.56 -8.91 -7.13
C LEU A 52 8.37 -9.02 -8.11
N LEU A 53 7.43 -8.06 -8.07
CA LEU A 53 6.37 -8.00 -9.07
C LEU A 53 6.91 -7.68 -10.47
N ALA A 54 7.86 -6.75 -10.57
CA ALA A 54 8.45 -6.34 -11.83
C ALA A 54 9.26 -7.47 -12.50
N GLU A 55 10.01 -8.25 -11.71
CA GLU A 55 10.83 -9.38 -12.17
C GLU A 55 10.01 -10.51 -12.82
N GLN A 56 8.76 -10.69 -12.42
CA GLN A 56 7.86 -11.71 -12.99
C GLN A 56 7.31 -11.33 -14.39
N GLN A 57 7.93 -10.36 -15.06
CA GLN A 57 7.59 -9.86 -16.40
C GLN A 57 6.17 -9.33 -16.53
N TYR A 58 5.56 -8.93 -15.41
CA TYR A 58 4.28 -8.28 -15.39
C TYR A 58 4.40 -6.77 -15.68
N ALA A 59 5.14 -6.39 -16.73
CA ALA A 59 5.41 -5.00 -17.12
C ALA A 59 4.15 -4.17 -17.40
N TYR A 60 2.99 -4.82 -17.43
CA TYR A 60 1.69 -4.20 -17.66
C TYR A 60 0.91 -3.93 -16.37
N LEU A 61 1.39 -4.31 -15.17
CA LEU A 61 0.65 -4.10 -13.91
C LEU A 61 0.53 -2.62 -13.56
N ASN A 62 -0.70 -2.19 -13.32
CA ASN A 62 -1.09 -0.84 -12.98
C ASN A 62 -0.40 -0.36 -11.70
N VAL A 63 -0.22 -1.24 -10.70
CA VAL A 63 0.43 -0.92 -9.41
C VAL A 63 1.83 -0.30 -9.56
N HIS A 64 2.55 -0.59 -10.65
CA HIS A 64 3.85 0.03 -10.93
C HIS A 64 3.77 1.46 -11.47
N SER A 65 2.62 1.84 -12.02
CA SER A 65 2.40 3.12 -12.70
C SER A 65 1.42 4.04 -11.99
N CYS A 66 0.72 3.54 -10.95
CA CYS A 66 -0.32 4.31 -10.24
C CYS A 66 0.24 5.40 -9.31
N VAL A 67 1.53 5.33 -9.00
CA VAL A 67 2.26 6.33 -8.21
C VAL A 67 3.55 6.72 -8.90
N THR A 68 3.93 7.99 -8.77
CA THR A 68 5.21 8.49 -9.27
C THR A 68 6.36 8.03 -8.37
N PRO A 69 7.62 8.00 -8.88
CA PRO A 69 8.78 7.71 -8.04
C PRO A 69 8.91 8.62 -6.82
N LYS A 70 8.53 9.90 -6.96
CA LYS A 70 8.55 10.88 -5.86
C LYS A 70 7.52 10.56 -4.79
N GLU A 71 6.29 10.20 -5.18
CA GLU A 71 5.27 9.75 -4.23
C GLU A 71 5.72 8.48 -3.51
N LEU A 72 6.31 7.53 -4.24
CA LEU A 72 6.82 6.31 -3.64
C LEU A 72 7.93 6.58 -2.63
N ASP A 73 8.90 7.44 -2.95
CA ASP A 73 9.98 7.80 -2.04
C ASP A 73 9.46 8.56 -0.81
N LEU A 74 8.47 9.44 -0.98
CA LEU A 74 7.81 10.13 0.12
C LEU A 74 7.11 9.13 1.06
N PHE A 75 6.30 8.23 0.49
CA PHE A 75 5.59 7.22 1.23
C PHE A 75 6.55 6.32 2.04
N LYS A 76 7.62 5.84 1.39
CA LYS A 76 8.69 5.08 2.05
C LYS A 76 9.27 5.85 3.25
N ASN A 77 9.62 7.11 3.06
CA ASN A 77 10.19 7.95 4.11
C ASN A 77 9.24 8.08 5.31
N ILE A 78 7.95 8.33 5.06
CA ILE A 78 6.95 8.44 6.12
C ILE A 78 6.82 7.13 6.90
N VAL A 79 6.68 5.99 6.20
CA VAL A 79 6.60 4.67 6.85
C VAL A 79 7.85 4.39 7.67
N ASP A 80 9.05 4.64 7.13
CA ASP A 80 10.33 4.41 7.83
C ASP A 80 10.49 5.34 9.05
N ASN A 81 9.98 6.57 8.99
CA ASN A 81 9.99 7.50 10.10
C ASN A 81 9.06 7.04 11.23
N ILE A 82 7.84 6.58 10.91
CA ILE A 82 6.92 6.00 11.90
C ILE A 82 7.56 4.76 12.52
N SER A 83 8.09 3.85 11.70
CA SER A 83 8.70 2.59 12.14
C SER A 83 9.97 2.78 12.99
N SER A 84 10.61 3.94 12.90
CA SER A 84 11.79 4.31 13.69
C SER A 84 11.46 5.31 14.81
N GLU A 85 10.17 5.57 15.08
CA GLU A 85 9.70 6.55 16.08
C GLU A 85 10.26 7.97 15.89
N ARG A 86 10.57 8.36 14.64
CA ARG A 86 11.06 9.69 14.29
C ARG A 86 9.91 10.68 14.11
N TRP A 87 9.08 10.80 15.15
CA TRP A 87 7.86 11.61 15.15
C TRP A 87 8.09 13.10 14.88
N HIS A 88 9.25 13.63 15.29
CA HIS A 88 9.65 15.01 15.04
C HIS A 88 9.87 15.34 13.55
N GLU A 89 10.02 14.32 12.69
CA GLU A 89 10.10 14.49 11.24
C GLU A 89 8.72 14.42 10.55
N LEU A 90 7.66 14.16 11.32
CA LEU A 90 6.30 13.88 10.85
C LEU A 90 5.30 14.93 11.33
N CYS A 91 4.16 14.99 10.63
CA CYS A 91 2.97 15.74 11.02
C CYS A 91 1.74 15.07 10.40
N THR A 92 0.55 15.43 10.87
CA THR A 92 -0.72 14.84 10.39
C THR A 92 -0.88 14.97 8.89
N GLU A 93 -0.49 16.10 8.28
CA GLU A 93 -0.59 16.31 6.84
C GLU A 93 0.25 15.31 6.04
N LYS A 94 1.46 14.97 6.53
CA LYS A 94 2.30 13.93 5.91
C LYS A 94 1.65 12.56 6.02
N ILE A 95 1.05 12.22 7.16
CA ILE A 95 0.34 10.95 7.33
C ILE A 95 -0.82 10.84 6.34
N MET A 96 -1.62 11.91 6.19
CA MET A 96 -2.70 11.96 5.20
C MET A 96 -2.18 11.84 3.76
N GLU A 97 -1.04 12.45 3.44
CA GLU A 97 -0.41 12.30 2.14
C GLU A 97 0.03 10.84 1.89
N ALA A 98 0.59 10.17 2.90
CA ALA A 98 0.91 8.75 2.80
C ALA A 98 -0.34 7.87 2.61
N GLN A 99 -1.43 8.15 3.32
CA GLN A 99 -2.72 7.45 3.15
C GLN A 99 -3.25 7.60 1.71
N ASN A 100 -3.15 8.79 1.12
CA ASN A 100 -3.56 9.02 -0.27
C ASN A 100 -2.71 8.22 -1.27
N ILE A 101 -1.39 8.13 -1.04
CA ILE A 101 -0.49 7.34 -1.88
C ILE A 101 -0.79 5.85 -1.74
N LEU A 102 -1.04 5.37 -0.51
CA LEU A 102 -1.43 3.99 -0.25
C LEU A 102 -2.74 3.62 -0.95
N HIS A 103 -3.72 4.54 -0.96
CA HIS A 103 -4.97 4.33 -1.68
C HIS A 103 -4.76 4.16 -3.19
N LYS A 104 -3.89 4.96 -3.81
CA LYS A 104 -3.53 4.79 -5.23
C LYS A 104 -2.89 3.43 -5.49
N LEU A 105 -1.98 2.99 -4.61
CA LEU A 105 -1.36 1.66 -4.67
C LEU A 105 -2.41 0.55 -4.56
N ALA A 106 -3.35 0.68 -3.61
CA ALA A 106 -4.44 -0.28 -3.40
C ALA A 106 -5.33 -0.41 -4.64
N CYS A 107 -5.76 0.70 -5.23
CA CYS A 107 -6.54 0.69 -6.46
C CYS A 107 -5.77 0.09 -7.65
N GLY A 108 -4.47 0.41 -7.78
CA GLY A 108 -3.61 -0.18 -8.81
C GLY A 108 -3.53 -1.71 -8.66
N LEU A 109 -3.30 -2.18 -7.44
CA LEU A 109 -3.22 -3.60 -7.12
C LEU A 109 -4.55 -4.34 -7.34
N GLU A 110 -5.67 -3.73 -6.96
CA GLU A 110 -6.99 -4.33 -7.16
C GLU A 110 -7.29 -4.53 -8.65
N ASN A 111 -7.02 -3.52 -9.47
CA ASN A 111 -7.15 -3.61 -10.93
C ASN A 111 -6.28 -4.74 -11.50
N ASP A 112 -5.06 -4.89 -10.97
CA ASP A 112 -4.13 -5.93 -11.37
C ASP A 112 -4.60 -7.33 -10.99
N ILE A 113 -5.12 -7.50 -9.78
CA ILE A 113 -5.74 -8.76 -9.33
C ILE A 113 -6.91 -9.09 -10.27
N LEU A 114 -7.83 -8.16 -10.50
CA LEU A 114 -9.00 -8.36 -11.37
C LEU A 114 -8.59 -8.74 -12.80
N ARG A 115 -7.57 -8.09 -13.34
CA ARG A 115 -7.04 -8.43 -14.68
C ARG A 115 -6.48 -9.84 -14.72
N VAL A 116 -5.65 -10.23 -13.75
CA VAL A 116 -5.09 -11.59 -13.67
C VAL A 116 -6.19 -12.64 -13.51
N TYR A 117 -7.26 -12.34 -12.78
CA TYR A 117 -8.44 -13.21 -12.70
C TYR A 117 -9.12 -13.39 -14.05
N LYS A 118 -9.35 -12.30 -14.78
CA LYS A 118 -9.97 -12.32 -16.11
C LYS A 118 -9.14 -13.10 -17.13
N GLU A 119 -7.82 -12.88 -17.17
CA GLU A 119 -6.90 -13.57 -18.10
C GLU A 119 -6.87 -15.09 -17.87
N LYS A 120 -7.13 -15.55 -16.65
CA LYS A 120 -7.20 -16.98 -16.31
C LYS A 120 -8.56 -17.62 -16.61
N GLY A 121 -9.52 -16.87 -17.15
CA GLY A 121 -10.86 -17.38 -17.48
C GLY A 121 -11.76 -17.60 -16.27
N TYR A 122 -11.42 -17.04 -15.11
CA TYR A 122 -12.34 -17.02 -13.98
C TYR A 122 -13.42 -15.95 -14.22
N PRO A 123 -14.69 -16.24 -13.89
CA PRO A 123 -15.74 -15.23 -13.98
C PRO A 123 -15.40 -14.04 -13.08
N LEU A 124 -15.70 -12.83 -13.56
CA LEU A 124 -15.59 -11.62 -12.76
C LEU A 124 -16.49 -11.77 -11.53
N LEU A 125 -15.94 -11.50 -10.34
CA LEU A 125 -16.68 -11.56 -9.08
C LEU A 125 -17.80 -10.49 -9.01
N CYS A 126 -17.73 -9.48 -9.87
CA CYS A 126 -18.80 -8.49 -10.09
C CYS A 126 -19.12 -8.42 -11.60
N PRO A 127 -20.34 -8.81 -12.03
CA PRO A 127 -20.78 -8.68 -13.42
C PRO A 127 -21.11 -7.24 -13.84
N GLU A 128 -21.07 -6.28 -12.91
CA GLU A 128 -21.69 -4.96 -13.09
C GLU A 128 -20.64 -3.84 -13.18
N ALA A 129 -19.94 -3.76 -14.30
CA ALA A 129 -19.26 -2.53 -14.74
C ALA A 129 -19.33 -2.34 -16.27
N GLU A 130 -20.26 -3.03 -16.95
CA GLU A 130 -20.59 -2.82 -18.37
C GLU A 130 -21.92 -2.09 -18.57
N LEU A 131 -22.39 -1.35 -17.56
CA LEU A 131 -23.50 -0.42 -17.71
C LEU A 131 -22.98 0.96 -17.35
N TYR A 132 -22.69 1.77 -18.37
CA TYR A 132 -22.91 3.21 -18.51
C TYR A 132 -21.99 3.73 -19.62
N LEU A 133 -22.40 3.45 -20.87
CA LEU A 133 -22.11 4.30 -22.04
C LEU A 133 -23.08 5.49 -22.02
#